data_AF-A0A7S0RXV4-F1
#
_entry.id   AF-A0A7S0RXV4-F1
#
_cell.length_a   1.000
_cell.length_b   1.000
_cell.length_c   1.000
_cell.angle_alpha   90.00
_cell.angle_beta   90.00
_cell.angle_gamma   90.00
#
_symmetry.space_group_name_H-M   'P 1'
#
loop_
_entity.id
_entity.type
_entity.pdbx_description
1 polymer ?
#
loop_
_entity_poly.entity_id
_entity_poly.type
_entity_poly.pdbx_seq_one_letter_code
_entity_poly.pdbx_strand_id
1 'polypeptide(L)'
;MTTTITIEVAGKVLDLKAVPNEQLAMSVQMGVARASMQMGVALKADRVLFTGSNAPVDNWLTRSVGTQDITVVTVEAPSGGTMMSMLQALVDRVSSMEVREAEAWAPRLRNTVAQILLHACGEAGFYTTTTDYFSKKLGQADVGVQQLAASMGVSPQQLVGNADAVIMCRSKSIHPSTLADLEDEIAAVQRCITPALQRACTWECRFLMSYNDIKKAFPDRFHAQSSQEQHD
;
A
#
# COMPACT_ATOMS: atom_id res chain seq x y z
N MET A 1 56.88 -17.27 -8.83
CA MET A 1 56.24 -16.10 -9.45
C MET A 1 54.75 -16.20 -9.18
N THR A 2 54.14 -15.13 -8.68
CA THR A 2 52.71 -15.10 -8.32
C THR A 2 51.98 -14.39 -9.43
N THR A 3 50.94 -14.99 -9.98
CA THR A 3 50.15 -14.40 -11.06
C THR A 3 49.04 -13.55 -10.46
N THR A 4 48.91 -12.31 -10.92
CA THR A 4 47.83 -11.41 -10.49
C THR A 4 46.70 -11.45 -11.51
N ILE A 5 45.47 -11.60 -11.04
CA ILE A 5 44.24 -11.44 -11.81
C ILE A 5 43.63 -10.10 -11.42
N THR A 6 43.66 -9.17 -12.35
CA THR A 6 43.05 -7.85 -12.21
C THR A 6 41.67 -7.87 -12.83
N ILE A 7 40.62 -7.56 -12.07
CA ILE A 7 39.23 -7.49 -12.53
C ILE A 7 38.83 -6.03 -12.65
N GLU A 8 38.46 -5.61 -13.86
CA GLU A 8 38.00 -4.26 -14.14
C GLU A 8 36.49 -4.23 -14.35
N VAL A 9 35.78 -3.43 -13.54
CA VAL A 9 34.33 -3.23 -13.59
C VAL A 9 34.05 -1.72 -13.54
N ALA A 10 33.51 -1.14 -14.62
CA ALA A 10 33.07 0.27 -14.65
C ALA A 10 34.08 1.28 -14.05
N GLY A 11 35.38 1.12 -14.37
CA GLY A 11 36.46 1.99 -13.87
C GLY A 11 36.99 1.67 -12.46
N LYS A 12 36.47 0.63 -11.80
CA LYS A 12 37.02 0.07 -10.56
C LYS A 12 37.88 -1.15 -10.85
N VAL A 13 39.00 -1.25 -10.14
CA VAL A 13 40.00 -2.30 -10.31
C VAL A 13 40.07 -3.13 -9.02
N LEU A 14 39.97 -4.45 -9.16
CA LEU A 14 40.15 -5.40 -8.06
C LEU A 14 41.27 -6.38 -8.41
N ASP A 15 42.31 -6.42 -7.58
CA ASP A 15 43.42 -7.35 -7.76
C ASP A 15 43.28 -8.60 -6.89
N LEU A 16 43.51 -9.75 -7.50
CA LEU A 16 43.46 -11.06 -6.86
C LEU A 16 44.73 -11.83 -7.16
N LYS A 17 45.27 -12.53 -6.16
CA LYS A 17 46.40 -13.43 -6.37
C LYS A 17 45.88 -14.80 -6.80
N ALA A 18 46.27 -15.24 -7.99
CA ALA A 18 45.94 -16.57 -8.49
C ALA A 18 46.87 -17.62 -7.89
N VAL A 19 46.34 -18.84 -7.71
CA VAL A 19 47.13 -20.00 -7.31
C VAL A 19 47.88 -20.51 -8.55
N PRO A 20 49.21 -20.75 -8.45
CA PRO A 20 49.97 -21.30 -9.57
C PRO A 20 49.41 -22.66 -10.03
N ASN A 21 49.36 -22.88 -11.35
CA ASN A 21 48.86 -24.11 -11.99
C ASN A 21 47.36 -24.40 -11.82
N GLU A 22 46.58 -23.45 -11.31
CA GLU A 22 45.12 -23.54 -11.31
C GLU A 22 44.56 -23.35 -12.73
N GLN A 23 43.38 -23.92 -13.01
CA GLN A 23 42.66 -23.59 -14.24
C GLN A 23 42.24 -22.13 -14.22
N LEU A 24 42.56 -21.40 -15.30
CA LEU A 24 42.23 -19.98 -15.44
C LEU A 24 40.72 -19.74 -15.30
N ALA A 25 39.90 -20.67 -15.80
CA ALA A 25 38.46 -20.67 -15.63
C ALA A 25 38.03 -20.50 -14.17
N MET A 26 38.64 -21.27 -13.28
CA MET A 26 38.30 -21.33 -11.86
C MET A 26 38.75 -20.06 -11.14
N SER A 27 39.98 -19.60 -11.39
CA SER A 27 40.51 -18.38 -10.77
C SER A 27 39.74 -17.13 -11.22
N VAL A 28 39.36 -17.04 -12.50
CA VAL A 28 38.50 -15.95 -13.02
C VAL A 28 37.10 -16.03 -12.43
N GLN A 29 36.49 -17.21 -12.37
CA GLN A 29 35.15 -17.38 -11.81
C GLN A 29 35.10 -17.01 -10.31
N MET A 30 36.07 -17.44 -9.52
CA MET A 30 36.19 -17.07 -8.11
C MET A 30 36.36 -15.56 -7.95
N GLY A 31 37.17 -14.95 -8.82
CA GLY A 31 37.39 -13.51 -8.77
C GLY A 31 36.16 -12.69 -9.12
N VAL A 32 35.43 -13.09 -10.17
CA VAL A 32 34.16 -12.47 -10.57
C VAL A 32 33.11 -12.64 -9.47
N ALA A 33 33.05 -13.81 -8.81
CA ALA A 33 32.14 -14.05 -7.69
C ALA A 33 32.47 -13.14 -6.49
N ARG A 34 33.75 -12.97 -6.18
CA ARG A 34 34.20 -12.07 -5.10
C ARG A 34 33.91 -10.60 -5.42
N ALA A 35 34.16 -10.16 -6.65
CA ALA A 35 33.80 -8.83 -7.12
C ALA A 35 32.27 -8.62 -7.06
N SER A 36 31.49 -9.63 -7.44
CA SER A 36 30.03 -9.59 -7.38
C SER A 36 29.51 -9.39 -5.95
N MET A 37 30.09 -10.11 -4.98
CA MET A 37 29.75 -9.96 -3.56
C MET A 37 30.13 -8.57 -3.01
N GLN A 38 31.29 -8.04 -3.40
CA GLN A 38 31.74 -6.72 -2.94
C GLN A 38 30.94 -5.57 -3.56
N MET A 39 30.47 -5.73 -4.80
CA MET A 39 29.71 -4.70 -5.52
C MET A 39 28.20 -4.85 -5.37
N GLY A 40 27.70 -5.96 -4.83
CA GLY A 40 26.27 -6.22 -4.67
C GLY A 40 25.53 -6.47 -5.99
N VAL A 41 26.25 -6.87 -7.05
CA VAL A 41 25.72 -7.02 -8.41
C VAL A 41 26.24 -8.33 -9.01
N ALA A 42 25.39 -9.06 -9.74
CA ALA A 42 25.80 -10.28 -10.42
C ALA A 42 26.65 -9.97 -11.66
N LEU A 43 27.96 -10.19 -11.59
CA LEU A 43 28.89 -9.93 -12.69
C LEU A 43 29.10 -11.18 -13.56
N LYS A 44 29.42 -10.97 -14.84
CA LYS A 44 29.85 -12.01 -15.77
C LYS A 44 31.15 -11.56 -16.45
N ALA A 45 32.11 -12.47 -16.57
CA ALA A 45 33.31 -12.21 -17.36
C ALA A 45 32.92 -12.04 -18.83
N ASP A 46 33.34 -10.93 -19.44
CA ASP A 46 33.13 -10.65 -20.86
C ASP A 46 34.37 -11.00 -21.67
N ARG A 47 35.54 -10.46 -21.27
CA ARG A 47 36.82 -10.71 -21.93
C ARG A 47 37.92 -10.97 -20.92
N VAL A 48 38.84 -11.87 -21.28
CA VAL A 48 40.06 -12.13 -20.52
C VAL A 48 41.25 -11.72 -21.40
N LEU A 49 42.15 -10.92 -20.85
CA LEU A 49 43.32 -10.34 -21.50
C LEU A 49 44.58 -10.71 -20.70
N PHE A 50 45.75 -10.71 -21.34
CA PHE A 50 47.02 -10.67 -20.62
C PHE A 50 47.45 -9.23 -20.42
N THR A 51 48.08 -8.93 -19.28
CA THR A 51 48.58 -7.58 -19.00
C THR A 51 49.60 -7.18 -20.07
N GLY A 52 49.38 -6.03 -20.71
CA GLY A 52 50.20 -5.53 -21.83
C GLY A 52 49.76 -6.00 -23.23
N SER A 53 48.72 -6.81 -23.34
CA SER A 53 48.09 -7.20 -24.61
C SER A 53 46.63 -6.75 -24.65
N ASN A 54 46.25 -6.06 -25.73
CA ASN A 54 44.85 -5.70 -26.00
C ASN A 54 44.09 -6.81 -26.74
N ALA A 55 44.75 -7.94 -27.04
CA ALA A 55 44.11 -9.06 -27.72
C ALA A 55 43.43 -10.01 -26.69
N PRO A 56 42.14 -10.36 -26.89
CA PRO A 56 41.44 -11.32 -26.04
C PRO A 56 42.10 -12.70 -26.10
N VAL A 57 42.08 -13.40 -24.95
CA VAL A 57 42.54 -14.77 -24.85
C VAL A 57 41.43 -15.70 -25.31
N ASP A 58 41.55 -16.20 -26.54
CA ASP A 58 40.65 -17.24 -27.05
C ASP A 58 40.80 -18.54 -26.22
N ASN A 59 39.68 -19.22 -25.97
CA ASN A 59 39.61 -20.50 -25.23
C ASN A 59 40.19 -20.48 -23.79
N TRP A 60 40.17 -19.32 -23.12
CA TRP A 60 40.65 -19.16 -21.73
C TRP A 60 40.02 -20.15 -20.74
N LEU A 61 38.82 -20.67 -21.03
CA LEU A 61 38.13 -21.70 -20.25
C LEU A 61 38.93 -23.00 -20.07
N THR A 62 39.83 -23.32 -20.98
CA THR A 62 40.62 -24.57 -20.94
C THR A 62 42.09 -24.35 -20.59
N ARG A 63 42.49 -23.09 -20.36
CA ARG A 63 43.88 -22.71 -20.16
C ARG A 63 44.25 -22.74 -18.68
N SER A 64 45.50 -23.10 -18.39
CA SER A 64 46.06 -22.99 -17.04
C SER A 64 46.61 -21.58 -16.79
N VAL A 65 46.64 -21.15 -15.53
CA VAL A 65 47.29 -19.91 -15.11
C VAL A 65 48.79 -20.03 -15.34
N GLY A 66 49.31 -19.23 -16.28
CA GLY A 66 50.76 -19.11 -16.56
C GLY A 66 51.44 -18.09 -15.65
N THR A 67 52.71 -17.77 -15.93
CA THR A 67 53.52 -16.81 -15.16
C THR A 67 53.32 -15.34 -15.55
N GLN A 68 52.30 -15.04 -16.36
CA GLN A 68 51.97 -13.70 -16.83
C GLN A 68 50.75 -13.18 -16.08
N ASP A 69 50.78 -11.89 -15.71
CA ASP A 69 49.61 -11.22 -15.12
C ASP A 69 48.45 -11.17 -16.13
N ILE A 70 47.23 -11.30 -15.60
CA ILE A 70 45.99 -11.45 -16.37
C ILE A 70 45.04 -10.33 -15.99
N THR A 71 44.47 -9.66 -16.99
CA THR A 71 43.43 -8.65 -16.81
C THR A 71 42.11 -9.19 -17.33
N VAL A 72 41.11 -9.32 -16.46
CA VAL A 72 39.74 -9.72 -16.80
C VAL A 72 38.89 -8.46 -16.91
N VAL A 73 38.36 -8.21 -18.11
CA VAL A 73 37.38 -7.16 -18.34
C VAL A 73 35.99 -7.76 -18.14
N THR A 74 35.31 -7.28 -17.10
CA THR A 74 33.91 -7.59 -16.87
C THR A 74 33.06 -6.46 -17.41
N VAL A 75 32.15 -6.77 -18.34
CA VAL A 75 31.14 -5.80 -18.81
C VAL A 75 29.98 -5.80 -17.83
N GLU A 76 29.44 -4.61 -17.61
CA GLU A 76 28.32 -4.30 -16.71
C GLU A 76 27.28 -5.42 -16.68
N ALA A 77 26.86 -5.79 -15.47
CA ALA A 77 25.60 -6.48 -15.33
C ALA A 77 24.48 -5.59 -15.88
N PRO A 78 23.49 -6.13 -16.60
CA PRO A 78 22.30 -5.37 -16.94
C PRO A 78 21.48 -5.18 -15.66
N SER A 79 21.80 -4.18 -14.84
CA SER A 79 21.12 -4.00 -13.56
C SER A 79 21.00 -2.54 -13.13
N GLY A 80 20.43 -1.73 -14.00
CA GLY A 80 19.48 -0.67 -13.59
C GLY A 80 18.02 -1.08 -13.81
N GLY A 81 17.76 -1.93 -14.81
CA GLY A 81 16.40 -2.36 -15.19
C GLY A 81 15.78 -3.43 -14.29
N THR A 82 16.57 -4.31 -13.67
CA THR A 82 16.06 -5.41 -12.83
C THR A 82 15.62 -4.95 -11.44
N MET A 83 16.38 -4.08 -10.78
CA MET A 83 15.98 -3.52 -9.48
C MET A 83 14.78 -2.58 -9.63
N MET A 84 14.79 -1.71 -10.64
CA MET A 84 13.64 -0.83 -10.91
C MET A 84 12.38 -1.60 -11.32
N SER A 85 12.51 -2.70 -12.09
CA SER A 85 11.36 -3.56 -12.39
C SER A 85 10.88 -4.38 -11.20
N MET A 86 11.77 -4.83 -10.31
CA MET A 86 11.38 -5.47 -9.05
C MET A 86 10.67 -4.49 -8.11
N LEU A 87 11.17 -3.26 -7.99
CA LEU A 87 10.52 -2.19 -7.23
C LEU A 87 9.15 -1.84 -7.83
N GLN A 88 9.06 -1.71 -9.15
CA GLN A 88 7.79 -1.45 -9.83
C GLN A 88 6.79 -2.60 -9.60
N ALA A 89 7.21 -3.84 -9.74
CA ALA A 89 6.36 -5.00 -9.50
C ALA A 89 5.89 -5.09 -8.04
N LEU A 90 6.73 -4.69 -7.08
CA LEU A 90 6.34 -4.58 -5.67
C LEU A 90 5.32 -3.46 -5.45
N VAL A 91 5.53 -2.29 -6.05
CA VAL A 91 4.59 -1.16 -5.99
C VAL A 91 3.23 -1.56 -6.58
N ASP A 92 3.22 -2.24 -7.72
CA ASP A 92 1.99 -2.71 -8.38
C ASP A 92 1.28 -3.75 -7.52
N ARG A 93 2.03 -4.67 -6.90
CA ARG A 93 1.47 -5.69 -6.01
C ARG A 93 0.89 -5.09 -4.73
N VAL A 94 1.59 -4.16 -4.08
CA VAL A 94 1.09 -3.44 -2.91
C VAL A 94 -0.17 -2.67 -3.26
N SER A 95 -0.16 -1.92 -4.37
CA SER A 95 -1.34 -1.19 -4.86
C SER A 95 -2.52 -2.13 -5.10
N SER A 96 -2.27 -3.31 -5.69
CA SER A 96 -3.33 -4.31 -5.90
C SER A 96 -3.90 -4.87 -4.59
N MET A 97 -3.06 -5.03 -3.56
CA MET A 97 -3.49 -5.48 -2.24
C MET A 97 -4.35 -4.42 -1.56
N GLU A 98 -3.96 -3.15 -1.62
CA GLU A 98 -4.75 -2.04 -1.09
C GLU A 98 -6.13 -1.94 -1.74
N VAL A 99 -6.22 -2.14 -3.05
CA VAL A 99 -7.50 -2.15 -3.78
C VAL A 99 -8.38 -3.32 -3.33
N ARG A 100 -7.84 -4.54 -3.24
CA ARG A 100 -8.60 -5.71 -2.77
C ARG A 100 -9.07 -5.55 -1.33
N GLU A 101 -8.24 -4.97 -0.47
CA GLU A 101 -8.61 -4.67 0.91
C GLU A 101 -9.73 -3.62 0.95
N ALA A 102 -9.63 -2.56 0.16
CA ALA A 102 -10.70 -1.57 0.03
C ALA A 102 -12.02 -2.19 -0.46
N GLU A 103 -11.97 -3.09 -1.45
CA GLU A 103 -13.16 -3.81 -1.93
C GLU A 103 -13.79 -4.70 -0.85
N ALA A 104 -12.97 -5.36 -0.02
CA ALA A 104 -13.44 -6.18 1.08
C ALA A 104 -14.09 -5.35 2.20
N TRP A 105 -13.54 -4.16 2.50
CA TRP A 105 -14.05 -3.28 3.56
C TRP A 105 -15.23 -2.41 3.12
N ALA A 106 -15.36 -2.07 1.84
CA ALA A 106 -16.40 -1.17 1.33
C ALA A 106 -17.84 -1.55 1.75
N PRO A 107 -18.28 -2.82 1.70
CA PRO A 107 -19.62 -3.20 2.15
C PRO A 107 -19.84 -2.94 3.64
N ARG A 108 -18.83 -3.23 4.47
CA ARG A 108 -18.88 -3.05 5.92
C ARG A 108 -18.96 -1.56 6.27
N LEU A 109 -18.10 -0.74 5.65
CA LEU A 109 -18.13 0.72 5.77
C LEU A 109 -19.50 1.31 5.40
N ARG A 110 -20.05 0.92 4.24
CA ARG A 110 -21.38 1.39 3.79
C ARG A 110 -22.47 1.08 4.81
N ASN A 111 -22.46 -0.12 5.37
CA ASN A 111 -23.43 -0.53 6.38
C ASN A 111 -23.31 0.29 7.65
N THR A 112 -22.10 0.42 8.19
CA THR A 112 -21.84 1.20 9.41
C THR A 112 -22.31 2.65 9.24
N VAL A 113 -21.98 3.28 8.10
CA VAL A 113 -22.36 4.67 7.85
C VAL A 113 -23.87 4.81 7.65
N ALA A 114 -24.51 3.91 6.91
CA ALA A 114 -25.95 3.92 6.77
C ALA A 114 -26.65 3.82 8.14
N GLN A 115 -26.10 3.03 9.06
CA GLN A 115 -26.64 2.90 10.42
C GLN A 115 -26.48 4.18 11.24
N ILE A 116 -25.32 4.84 11.15
CA ILE A 116 -25.11 6.16 11.77
C ILE A 116 -26.17 7.16 11.28
N LEU A 117 -26.38 7.23 9.97
CA LEU A 117 -27.33 8.17 9.37
C LEU A 117 -28.78 7.84 9.75
N LEU A 118 -29.14 6.56 9.79
CA LEU A 118 -30.46 6.12 10.26
C LEU A 118 -30.68 6.46 11.74
N HIS A 119 -29.67 6.28 12.57
CA HIS A 119 -29.72 6.67 13.97
C HIS A 119 -29.87 8.17 14.16
N ALA A 120 -29.16 8.98 13.35
CA ALA A 120 -29.32 10.43 13.33
C ALA A 120 -30.75 10.85 12.93
N CYS A 121 -31.45 10.06 12.11
CA CYS A 121 -32.87 10.25 11.83
C CYS A 121 -33.83 9.75 12.94
N GLY A 122 -33.30 9.18 14.03
CA GLY A 122 -34.06 8.62 15.14
C GLY A 122 -34.56 7.19 14.94
N GLU A 123 -34.00 6.44 13.99
CA GLU A 123 -34.38 5.05 13.73
C GLU A 123 -33.59 4.09 14.62
N ALA A 124 -34.20 3.60 15.69
CA ALA A 124 -33.58 2.66 16.63
C ALA A 124 -33.37 1.26 16.03
N GLY A 125 -34.20 0.86 15.05
CA GLY A 125 -34.08 -0.45 14.40
C GLY A 125 -33.01 -0.51 13.32
N PHE A 126 -32.31 0.61 13.04
CA PHE A 126 -31.33 0.73 11.96
C PHE A 126 -31.83 0.19 10.61
N TYR A 127 -33.14 0.30 10.34
CA TYR A 127 -33.79 -0.28 9.18
C TYR A 127 -34.76 0.69 8.52
N THR A 128 -34.66 0.81 7.19
CA THR A 128 -35.62 1.49 6.34
C THR A 128 -35.77 0.78 4.99
N THR A 129 -36.94 0.94 4.37
CA THR A 129 -37.23 0.50 3.00
C THR A 129 -37.30 1.65 2.00
N THR A 130 -37.19 2.90 2.46
CA THR A 130 -37.34 4.09 1.60
C THR A 130 -35.99 4.65 1.19
N THR A 131 -35.88 5.08 -0.06
CA THR A 131 -34.66 5.60 -0.68
C THR A 131 -34.37 7.07 -0.37
N ASP A 132 -35.32 7.78 0.22
CA ASP A 132 -35.31 9.21 0.55
C ASP A 132 -35.56 9.43 2.05
N TYR A 133 -35.05 8.52 2.88
CA TYR A 133 -35.36 8.51 4.31
C TYR A 133 -34.81 9.73 5.05
N PHE A 134 -33.56 10.12 4.76
CA PHE A 134 -32.90 11.24 5.41
C PHE A 134 -33.54 12.58 5.02
N SER A 135 -33.87 12.74 3.73
CA SER A 135 -34.63 13.89 3.24
C SER A 135 -36.04 13.97 3.82
N LYS A 136 -36.74 12.85 3.99
CA LYS A 136 -38.09 12.83 4.57
C LYS A 136 -38.11 13.10 6.07
N LYS A 137 -37.11 12.63 6.82
CA LYS A 137 -37.11 12.72 8.30
C LYS A 137 -36.57 14.05 8.83
N LEU A 138 -35.49 14.54 8.24
CA LEU A 138 -34.84 15.78 8.67
C LEU A 138 -35.02 16.86 7.60
N GLY A 139 -34.69 16.54 6.35
CA GLY A 139 -34.73 17.51 5.24
C GLY A 139 -33.67 18.60 5.36
N GLN A 140 -33.61 19.51 4.39
CA GLN A 140 -32.54 20.52 4.28
C GLN A 140 -32.69 21.70 5.25
N ALA A 141 -33.91 21.91 5.75
CA ALA A 141 -34.24 23.00 6.67
C ALA A 141 -33.94 22.65 8.14
N ASP A 142 -33.64 21.38 8.44
CA ASP A 142 -33.30 20.94 9.79
C ASP A 142 -32.00 21.60 10.29
N VAL A 143 -32.03 22.06 11.54
CA VAL A 143 -30.91 22.80 12.14
C VAL A 143 -29.67 21.93 12.27
N GLY A 144 -29.82 20.66 12.65
CA GLY A 144 -28.72 19.71 12.73
C GLY A 144 -28.11 19.43 11.36
N VAL A 145 -28.95 19.28 10.33
CA VAL A 145 -28.50 19.13 8.93
C VAL A 145 -27.71 20.34 8.45
N GLN A 146 -28.15 21.56 8.77
CA GLN A 146 -27.43 22.78 8.41
C GLN A 146 -26.07 22.89 9.11
N GLN A 147 -26.02 22.57 10.41
CA GLN A 147 -24.78 22.57 11.20
C GLN A 147 -23.79 21.52 10.66
N LEU A 148 -24.27 20.30 10.41
CA LEU A 148 -23.44 19.23 9.88
C LEU A 148 -22.93 19.58 8.47
N ALA A 149 -23.78 20.12 7.59
CA ALA A 149 -23.39 20.53 6.26
C ALA A 149 -22.30 21.62 6.30
N ALA A 150 -22.44 22.60 7.20
CA ALA A 150 -21.44 23.63 7.43
C ALA A 150 -20.11 23.04 7.93
N SER A 151 -20.13 22.12 8.91
CA SER A 151 -18.92 21.46 9.43
C SER A 151 -18.21 20.64 8.35
N MET A 152 -18.97 20.03 7.45
CA MET A 152 -18.44 19.25 6.34
C MET A 152 -18.05 20.15 5.15
N GLY A 153 -18.37 21.44 5.13
CA GLY A 153 -18.06 22.34 4.01
C GLY A 153 -18.84 22.03 2.74
N VAL A 154 -20.11 21.63 2.86
CA VAL A 154 -21.01 21.31 1.73
C VAL A 154 -22.36 21.99 1.92
N SER A 155 -23.18 22.05 0.85
CA SER A 155 -24.55 22.57 1.00
C SER A 155 -25.47 21.57 1.71
N PRO A 156 -26.50 22.02 2.45
CA PRO A 156 -27.49 21.13 3.06
C PRO A 156 -28.17 20.20 2.04
N GLN A 157 -28.48 20.71 0.85
CA GLN A 157 -29.02 19.91 -0.25
C GLN A 157 -28.09 18.78 -0.67
N GLN A 158 -26.79 19.08 -0.82
CA GLN A 158 -25.80 18.08 -1.17
C GLN A 158 -25.64 17.05 -0.06
N LEU A 159 -25.59 17.47 1.21
CA LEU A 159 -25.48 16.55 2.33
C LEU A 159 -26.64 15.56 2.36
N VAL A 160 -27.87 16.05 2.27
CA VAL A 160 -29.09 15.22 2.29
C VAL A 160 -29.10 14.23 1.14
N GLY A 161 -28.82 14.69 -0.09
CA GLY A 161 -28.79 13.80 -1.26
C GLY A 161 -27.74 12.69 -1.14
N ASN A 162 -26.57 13.00 -0.58
CA ASN A 162 -25.53 11.98 -0.37
C ASN A 162 -25.85 11.05 0.80
N ALA A 163 -26.49 11.55 1.86
CA ALA A 163 -26.95 10.71 2.96
C ALA A 163 -27.99 9.69 2.50
N ASP A 164 -28.97 10.12 1.69
CA ASP A 164 -29.96 9.23 1.09
C ASP A 164 -29.31 8.17 0.17
N ALA A 165 -28.34 8.57 -0.66
CA ALA A 165 -27.59 7.65 -1.52
C ALA A 165 -26.82 6.59 -0.71
N VAL A 166 -26.17 6.98 0.39
CA VAL A 166 -25.44 6.04 1.26
C VAL A 166 -26.39 5.06 1.94
N ILE A 167 -27.53 5.54 2.44
CA ILE A 167 -28.56 4.68 3.05
C ILE A 167 -29.08 3.66 2.03
N MET A 168 -29.24 4.04 0.76
CA MET A 168 -29.74 3.16 -0.30
C MET A 168 -28.76 2.02 -0.64
N CYS A 169 -27.45 2.30 -0.60
CA CYS A 169 -26.39 1.36 -0.98
C CYS A 169 -26.05 0.32 0.09
N ARG A 170 -26.79 0.28 1.21
CA ARG A 170 -26.52 -0.63 2.32
C ARG A 170 -26.83 -2.09 1.96
N SER A 171 -25.98 -2.99 2.44
CA SER A 171 -26.20 -4.43 2.47
C SER A 171 -26.93 -4.82 3.75
N LYS A 172 -27.98 -5.65 3.66
CA LYS A 172 -28.82 -6.08 4.79
C LYS A 172 -28.14 -7.11 5.73
N SER A 173 -26.83 -7.31 5.63
CA SER A 173 -26.14 -8.44 6.26
C SER A 173 -25.56 -8.16 7.66
N ILE A 174 -25.36 -6.91 8.04
CA ILE A 174 -24.75 -6.53 9.33
C ILE A 174 -25.69 -5.53 10.01
N HIS A 175 -26.12 -5.83 11.23
CA HIS A 175 -26.99 -4.98 12.05
C HIS A 175 -26.48 -4.98 13.49
N PRO A 176 -25.90 -3.87 13.98
CA PRO A 176 -25.62 -3.72 15.40
C PRO A 176 -26.95 -3.69 16.14
N SER A 177 -27.01 -4.40 17.27
CA SER A 177 -28.19 -4.47 18.13
C SER A 177 -28.33 -3.24 19.03
N THR A 178 -27.23 -2.54 19.31
CA THR A 178 -27.19 -1.40 20.22
C THR A 178 -26.33 -0.26 19.66
N LEU A 179 -26.49 0.94 20.21
CA LEU A 179 -25.62 2.07 19.89
C LEU A 179 -24.17 1.80 20.29
N ALA A 180 -23.93 1.09 21.40
CA ALA A 180 -22.58 0.70 21.84
C ALA A 180 -21.90 -0.21 20.81
N ASP A 181 -22.62 -1.22 20.29
CA ASP A 181 -22.11 -2.10 19.23
C ASP A 181 -21.76 -1.31 17.96
N LEU A 182 -22.57 -0.29 17.63
CA LEU A 182 -22.29 0.60 16.51
C LEU A 182 -21.05 1.46 16.76
N GLU A 183 -20.83 1.97 17.97
CA GLU A 183 -19.65 2.77 18.30
C GLU A 183 -18.34 1.94 18.27
N ASP A 184 -18.38 0.70 18.75
CA ASP A 184 -17.25 -0.23 18.64
C ASP A 184 -16.93 -0.55 17.17
N GLU A 185 -17.98 -0.76 16.36
CA GLU A 185 -17.86 -1.00 14.93
C GLU A 185 -17.28 0.22 14.19
N ILE A 186 -17.70 1.44 14.55
CA ILE A 186 -17.14 2.69 14.01
C ILE A 186 -15.64 2.77 14.31
N ALA A 187 -15.23 2.50 15.55
CA ALA A 187 -13.83 2.52 15.94
C ALA A 187 -12.99 1.47 15.19
N ALA A 188 -13.56 0.30 14.91
CA ALA A 188 -12.92 -0.73 14.09
C ALA A 188 -12.75 -0.28 12.64
N VAL A 189 -13.82 0.20 12.00
CA VAL A 189 -13.82 0.60 10.58
C VAL A 189 -12.97 1.85 10.34
N GLN A 190 -12.96 2.82 11.27
CA GLN A 190 -12.14 4.03 11.14
C GLN A 190 -10.65 3.71 11.02
N ARG A 191 -10.15 2.67 11.70
CA ARG A 191 -8.75 2.23 11.62
C ARG A 191 -8.37 1.60 10.28
N CYS A 192 -9.37 1.23 9.47
CA CYS A 192 -9.20 0.58 8.18
C CYS A 192 -9.38 1.56 7.00
N ILE A 193 -9.56 2.85 7.25
CA ILE A 193 -9.64 3.86 6.19
C ILE A 193 -8.28 4.03 5.52
N THR A 194 -8.17 3.54 4.28
CA THR A 194 -7.01 3.75 3.40
C THR A 194 -7.36 4.71 2.26
N PRO A 195 -6.38 5.30 1.55
CA PRO A 195 -6.65 6.12 0.37
C PRO A 195 -7.41 5.38 -0.74
N ALA A 196 -7.18 4.07 -0.89
CA ALA A 196 -7.94 3.23 -1.82
C ALA A 196 -9.42 3.15 -1.42
N LEU A 197 -9.72 2.95 -0.13
CA LEU A 197 -11.09 2.92 0.38
C LEU A 197 -11.78 4.29 0.26
N GLN A 198 -11.06 5.38 0.54
CA GLN A 198 -11.58 6.75 0.36
C GLN A 198 -11.96 7.04 -1.10
N ARG A 199 -11.20 6.55 -2.08
CA ARG A 199 -11.56 6.69 -3.50
C ARG A 199 -12.77 5.85 -3.88
N ALA A 200 -12.92 4.67 -3.28
CA ALA A 200 -14.03 3.75 -3.58
C ALA A 200 -15.35 4.16 -2.90
N CYS A 201 -15.29 4.77 -1.71
CA CYS A 201 -16.42 5.09 -0.84
C CYS A 201 -16.25 6.48 -0.21
N THR A 202 -16.20 7.50 -1.07
CA THR A 202 -15.85 8.88 -0.67
C THR A 202 -16.78 9.44 0.40
N TRP A 203 -18.10 9.32 0.21
CA TRP A 203 -19.08 9.92 1.12
C TRP A 203 -19.21 9.14 2.41
N GLU A 204 -19.12 7.82 2.34
CA GLU A 204 -19.15 6.95 3.50
C GLU A 204 -17.96 7.23 4.41
N CYS A 205 -16.74 7.32 3.85
CA CYS A 205 -15.56 7.70 4.61
C CYS A 205 -15.75 9.09 5.26
N ARG A 206 -16.29 10.06 4.51
CA ARG A 206 -16.50 11.42 5.03
C ARG A 206 -17.49 11.45 6.19
N PHE A 207 -18.63 10.76 6.08
CA PHE A 207 -19.58 10.65 7.18
C PHE A 207 -19.00 9.92 8.39
N LEU A 208 -18.24 8.83 8.19
CA LEU A 208 -17.59 8.11 9.29
C LEU A 208 -16.56 8.98 10.02
N MET A 209 -15.77 9.78 9.28
CA MET A 209 -14.81 10.71 9.86
C MET A 209 -15.49 11.88 10.59
N SER A 210 -16.66 12.30 10.13
CA SER A 210 -17.48 13.33 10.77
C SER A 210 -18.43 12.79 11.84
N TYR A 211 -18.24 11.54 12.32
CA TYR A 211 -19.16 10.93 13.29
C TYR A 211 -19.39 11.78 14.55
N ASN A 212 -18.34 12.39 15.08
CA ASN A 212 -18.46 13.27 16.25
C ASN A 212 -19.27 14.54 15.95
N ASP A 213 -19.19 15.07 14.74
CA ASP A 213 -19.99 16.23 14.32
C ASP A 213 -21.45 15.84 14.11
N ILE A 214 -21.71 14.61 13.62
CA ILE A 214 -23.07 14.04 13.56
C ILE A 214 -23.67 13.94 14.96
N LYS A 215 -22.92 13.44 15.95
CA LYS A 215 -23.39 13.38 17.35
C LYS A 215 -23.75 14.75 17.90
N LYS A 216 -22.93 15.77 17.63
CA LYS A 216 -23.17 17.15 18.07
C LYS A 216 -24.36 17.80 17.37
N ALA A 217 -24.60 17.48 16.11
CA ALA A 217 -25.73 17.99 15.33
C ALA A 217 -27.07 17.38 15.76
N PHE A 218 -27.07 16.15 16.30
CA PHE A 218 -28.27 15.41 16.69
C PHE A 218 -28.20 14.86 18.13
N PRO A 219 -27.95 15.71 19.15
CA PRO A 219 -27.65 15.25 20.50
C PRO A 219 -28.78 14.38 21.10
N ASP A 220 -30.04 14.76 20.90
CA ASP A 220 -31.22 14.04 21.41
C ASP A 220 -31.34 12.61 20.87
N ARG A 221 -30.65 12.28 19.77
CA ARG A 221 -30.66 10.95 19.15
C ARG A 221 -29.59 10.04 19.72
N PHE A 222 -28.43 10.60 20.03
CA PHE A 222 -27.27 9.87 20.55
C PHE A 222 -27.19 9.87 22.10
N HIS A 223 -28.04 10.65 22.77
CA HIS A 223 -28.15 10.71 24.23
C HIS A 223 -29.50 10.13 24.71
N ALA A 224 -29.69 8.81 24.58
CA ALA A 224 -30.80 8.13 25.23
C ALA A 224 -30.30 7.26 26.39
N GLN A 225 -30.12 7.87 27.57
CA GLN A 225 -30.35 7.29 28.91
C GLN A 225 -29.81 8.22 30.04
N SER A 226 -30.63 9.17 30.48
CA SER A 226 -30.51 9.74 31.85
C SER A 226 -31.82 10.29 32.41
N SER A 227 -32.99 9.89 31.88
CA SER A 227 -34.30 10.39 32.33
C SER A 227 -35.32 9.29 32.70
N GLN A 228 -34.85 8.10 33.05
CA GLN A 228 -35.70 7.00 33.56
C GLN A 228 -35.14 6.46 34.88
N GLU A 229 -35.18 7.30 35.92
CA GLU A 229 -35.11 6.88 37.34
C GLU A 229 -35.53 8.08 38.21
N GLN A 230 -36.75 8.61 38.03
CA GLN A 230 -37.37 9.54 38.97
C GLN A 230 -38.87 9.72 38.72
N HIS A 231 -39.63 8.63 38.61
CA HIS A 231 -41.07 8.59 38.94
C HIS A 231 -41.47 7.12 39.02
N ASP A 232 -41.32 6.55 40.22
CA ASP A 232 -42.41 5.94 41.00
C ASP A 232 -41.91 5.64 42.43
#